data_AF-A0A0A2VFX6-F1
#
_entry.id   AF-A0A0A2VFX6-F1
#
_cell.length_a   1.000
_cell.length_b   1.000
_cell.length_c   1.000
_cell.angle_alpha   90.00
_cell.angle_beta   90.00
_cell.angle_gamma   90.00
#
_symmetry.space_group_name_H-M   'P 1'
#
loop_
_entity.id
_entity.type
_entity.pdbx_description
1 polymer ?
#
loop_
_entity_poly.entity_id
_entity_poly.type
_entity_poly.pdbx_seq_one_letter_code
_entity_poly.pdbx_strand_id
1 'polypeptide(L)'
;MSDFGSYGGSDEEYASVRKHNAAVEADPDSFENWENLIKACETLDGGLNRNSSPQALATFRDAYDRFLFKFPLLFGYWKKYADLEFNIAGPESAQMVYEKGCASITSSVDLWTDYCSFTMETTHNPHLVRELFERGASFVGLDFLAHPFWDKYIEYEERQEAQDRVFALLARIVRIPMHQYARYYERFRALAHTRPLAEVVDADTLAKFQAEIAEEAPGQRPELDVERDIRTKIDSMYFELFQSTQNEVSKRWTYESEIKRPYFHVTELEHSQLSNWRKYLDFEESEGDYNRIVCLYERCLTTCAFYDEFWYRYTRWMSSQAEKESETRNIFIRAATMHVPVSRPGIRMQWAYFEESTGRVGVALAIHEAILMKLQDCIEVIVSWANVERRQNGVDAAIQVYKDQIDAPTVDLYTKAALVAEWALLVWRGKGSAEDARAIFIKNVQWYADSRHFWNKWFEFELGQQVDGKSAPDQAERMQHVFEELRGKSRLSAASKQELAQVYMNYLVQQGGKEAMKQFLEVDREMFGPASVGGKASSAKENGGPPAGELDEASRRKAETQWLKFYEAHFEPVADAQGTADFN
;
A
#
# COMPACT_ATOMS: atom_id res chain seq x y z
N MET A 1 -21.87 8.68 59.83
CA MET A 1 -20.40 8.79 59.96
C MET A 1 -19.84 7.59 59.23
N SER A 2 -19.51 7.83 57.96
CA SER A 2 -18.13 7.87 57.42
C SER A 2 -17.77 6.48 56.88
N ASP A 3 -18.00 6.28 55.58
CA ASP A 3 -16.95 6.39 54.56
C ASP A 3 -15.89 5.31 54.79
N PHE A 4 -15.93 4.23 54.02
CA PHE A 4 -14.76 3.44 53.62
C PHE A 4 -15.20 2.29 52.70
N GLY A 5 -14.88 2.39 51.40
CA GLY A 5 -14.93 1.25 50.48
C GLY A 5 -15.30 1.52 49.02
N SER A 6 -14.74 2.54 48.35
CA SER A 6 -14.77 2.58 46.86
C SER A 6 -13.65 3.39 46.19
N TYR A 7 -12.76 4.05 46.94
CA TYR A 7 -11.74 4.94 46.36
C TYR A 7 -10.47 4.24 45.81
N GLY A 8 -10.37 2.91 45.86
CA GLY A 8 -9.18 2.19 45.36
C GLY A 8 -9.27 1.68 43.92
N GLY A 9 -10.48 1.33 43.46
CA GLY A 9 -10.68 0.67 42.17
C GLY A 9 -10.48 1.61 40.97
N SER A 10 -11.06 2.81 41.01
CA SER A 10 -10.96 3.75 39.91
C SER A 10 -9.52 4.26 39.72
N ASP A 11 -8.80 4.59 40.79
CA ASP A 11 -7.42 5.10 40.69
C ASP A 11 -6.44 4.06 40.13
N GLU A 12 -6.58 2.79 40.52
CA GLU A 12 -5.80 1.68 39.98
C GLU A 12 -6.14 1.37 38.52
N GLU A 13 -7.43 1.37 38.15
CA GLU A 13 -7.91 1.23 36.77
C GLU A 13 -7.34 2.34 35.87
N TYR A 14 -7.45 3.61 36.29
CA TYR A 14 -6.89 4.74 35.55
C TYR A 14 -5.35 4.72 35.52
N ALA A 15 -4.68 4.16 36.54
CA ALA A 15 -3.23 3.95 36.50
C ALA A 15 -2.83 2.91 35.44
N SER A 16 -3.61 1.83 35.32
CA SER A 16 -3.43 0.82 34.26
C SER A 16 -3.60 1.44 32.87
N VAL A 17 -4.67 2.21 32.66
CA VAL A 17 -4.90 2.92 31.38
C VAL A 17 -3.73 3.86 31.05
N ARG A 18 -3.24 4.66 32.00
CA ARG A 18 -2.07 5.54 31.79
C ARG A 18 -0.83 4.76 31.39
N LYS A 19 -0.56 3.62 32.04
CA LYS A 19 0.57 2.74 31.72
C LYS A 19 0.48 2.22 30.28
N HIS A 20 -0.69 1.71 29.88
CA HIS A 20 -0.88 1.17 28.52
C HIS A 20 -0.89 2.27 27.46
N ASN A 21 -1.43 3.46 27.75
CA ASN A 21 -1.37 4.60 26.84
C ASN A 21 0.08 5.07 26.63
N ALA A 22 0.91 5.10 27.67
CA ALA A 22 2.34 5.41 27.52
C ALA A 22 3.09 4.36 26.67
N ALA A 23 2.72 3.08 26.76
CA ALA A 23 3.28 2.03 25.91
C ALA A 23 2.89 2.21 24.44
N VAL A 24 1.64 2.59 24.17
CA VAL A 24 1.15 2.94 22.83
C VAL A 24 1.85 4.19 22.27
N GLU A 25 2.09 5.20 23.10
CA GLU A 25 2.81 6.41 22.67
C GLU A 25 4.29 6.14 22.36
N ALA A 26 4.91 5.19 23.08
CA ALA A 26 6.29 4.78 22.85
C ALA A 26 6.44 3.91 21.59
N ASP A 27 5.47 3.04 21.31
CA ASP A 27 5.44 2.19 20.12
C ASP A 27 4.00 2.07 19.58
N PRO A 28 3.59 3.00 18.70
CA PRO A 28 2.26 3.02 18.11
C PRO A 28 2.00 1.92 17.06
N ASP A 29 3.03 1.21 16.60
CA ASP A 29 2.92 0.14 15.60
C ASP A 29 2.67 -1.23 16.26
N SER A 30 2.95 -1.37 17.56
CA SER A 30 2.67 -2.59 18.32
C SER A 30 1.18 -2.79 18.60
N PHE A 31 0.58 -3.74 17.88
CA PHE A 31 -0.81 -4.16 18.09
C PHE A 31 -1.10 -4.60 19.53
N GLU A 32 -0.16 -5.29 20.18
CA GLU A 32 -0.32 -5.78 21.56
C GLU A 32 -0.48 -4.63 22.56
N ASN A 33 0.26 -3.54 22.37
CA ASN A 33 0.13 -2.35 23.23
C ASN A 33 -1.27 -1.75 23.14
N TRP A 34 -1.82 -1.67 21.92
CA TRP A 34 -3.18 -1.20 21.70
C TRP A 34 -4.23 -2.13 22.28
N GLU A 35 -4.09 -3.44 22.08
CA GLU A 35 -5.03 -4.42 22.62
C GLU A 35 -5.11 -4.33 24.15
N ASN A 36 -3.95 -4.19 24.81
CA ASN A 36 -3.88 -4.01 26.25
C ASN A 36 -4.53 -2.69 26.72
N LEU A 37 -4.34 -1.59 25.98
CA LEU A 37 -5.01 -0.32 26.27
C LEU A 37 -6.53 -0.44 26.16
N ILE A 38 -7.03 -1.05 25.08
CA ILE A 38 -8.46 -1.25 24.85
C ILE A 38 -9.08 -2.10 25.97
N LYS A 39 -8.44 -3.22 26.32
CA LYS A 39 -8.88 -4.08 27.44
C LYS A 39 -8.94 -3.30 28.76
N ALA A 40 -7.94 -2.47 29.07
CA ALA A 40 -7.93 -1.67 30.28
C ALA A 40 -9.06 -0.61 30.29
N CYS A 41 -9.31 0.06 29.16
CA CYS A 41 -10.39 1.04 29.05
C CYS A 41 -11.79 0.44 29.22
N GLU A 42 -12.01 -0.79 28.71
CA GLU A 42 -13.30 -1.48 28.85
C GLU A 42 -13.65 -1.87 30.29
N THR A 43 -12.62 -2.07 31.12
CA THR A 43 -12.79 -2.43 32.54
C THR A 43 -13.03 -1.23 33.46
N LEU A 44 -12.92 0.01 32.96
CA LEU A 44 -13.12 1.22 33.77
C LEU A 44 -14.52 1.22 34.42
N ASP A 45 -14.58 1.73 35.65
CA ASP A 45 -15.79 1.78 36.48
C ASP A 45 -16.40 0.37 36.72
N GLY A 46 -15.56 -0.67 36.75
CA GLY A 46 -15.98 -2.07 36.91
C GLY A 46 -16.66 -2.67 35.68
N GLY A 47 -16.53 -2.02 34.52
CA GLY A 47 -17.19 -2.39 33.27
C GLY A 47 -18.15 -1.30 32.80
N LEU A 48 -17.89 -0.77 31.60
CA LEU A 48 -18.61 0.36 31.07
C LEU A 48 -20.11 0.08 30.86
N ASN A 49 -20.94 1.01 31.32
CA ASN A 49 -22.39 0.96 31.19
C ASN A 49 -22.98 2.39 31.16
N ARG A 50 -24.31 2.50 31.09
CA ARG A 50 -25.02 3.80 30.99
C ARG A 50 -24.74 4.77 32.15
N ASN A 51 -24.33 4.25 33.31
CA ASN A 51 -24.07 5.03 34.52
C ASN A 51 -22.57 5.29 34.75
N SER A 52 -21.70 4.84 33.84
CA SER A 52 -20.26 5.10 33.93
C SER A 52 -19.97 6.59 33.87
N SER A 53 -18.86 6.98 34.49
CA SER A 53 -18.44 8.37 34.57
C SER A 53 -18.17 8.97 33.18
N PRO A 54 -18.47 10.26 32.95
CA PRO A 54 -18.14 10.92 31.67
C PRO A 54 -16.66 10.81 31.30
N GLN A 55 -15.78 10.79 32.30
CA GLN A 55 -14.34 10.61 32.09
C GLN A 55 -13.99 9.21 31.59
N ALA A 56 -14.61 8.16 32.13
CA ALA A 56 -14.38 6.79 31.68
C ALA A 56 -14.85 6.61 30.23
N LEU A 57 -16.05 7.12 29.92
CA LEU A 57 -16.60 7.08 28.57
C LEU A 57 -15.75 7.87 27.56
N ALA A 58 -15.25 9.04 27.93
CA ALA A 58 -14.37 9.83 27.07
C ALA A 58 -13.03 9.11 26.81
N THR A 59 -12.43 8.54 27.86
CA THR A 59 -11.18 7.77 27.77
C THR A 59 -11.34 6.54 26.87
N PHE A 60 -12.45 5.81 27.02
CA PHE A 60 -12.78 4.65 26.20
C PHE A 60 -12.97 5.02 24.72
N ARG A 61 -13.76 6.05 24.43
CA ARG A 61 -14.01 6.52 23.05
C ARG A 61 -12.73 7.00 22.38
N ASP A 62 -11.89 7.77 23.10
CA ASP A 62 -10.59 8.21 22.59
C ASP A 62 -9.68 7.04 22.24
N ALA A 63 -9.60 6.04 23.13
CA ALA A 63 -8.79 4.86 22.91
C ALA A 63 -9.25 4.07 21.68
N TYR A 64 -10.56 3.86 21.53
CA TYR A 64 -11.15 3.15 20.38
C TYR A 64 -10.98 3.94 19.06
N ASP A 65 -11.27 5.24 19.06
CA ASP A 65 -11.12 6.08 17.87
C ASP A 65 -9.66 6.12 17.40
N ARG A 66 -8.68 6.26 18.31
CA ARG A 66 -7.25 6.23 17.98
C ARG A 66 -6.78 4.85 17.51
N PHE A 67 -7.24 3.79 18.16
CA PHE A 67 -6.89 2.42 17.80
C PHE A 67 -7.40 2.05 16.41
N LEU A 68 -8.67 2.36 16.12
CA LEU A 68 -9.28 2.06 14.83
C LEU A 68 -8.87 3.06 13.74
N PHE A 69 -8.37 4.24 14.09
CA PHE A 69 -7.64 5.09 13.15
C PHE A 69 -6.32 4.43 12.71
N LYS A 70 -5.60 3.77 13.64
CA LYS A 70 -4.34 3.08 13.36
C LYS A 70 -4.52 1.72 12.66
N PHE A 71 -5.53 0.95 13.07
CA PHE A 71 -5.85 -0.37 12.52
C PHE A 71 -7.29 -0.42 11.99
N PRO A 72 -7.61 0.34 10.92
CA PRO A 72 -8.97 0.51 10.44
C PRO A 72 -9.62 -0.76 9.92
N LEU A 73 -8.84 -1.77 9.53
CA LEU A 73 -9.31 -3.00 8.89
C LEU A 73 -9.78 -4.09 9.88
N LEU A 74 -9.81 -3.79 11.17
CA LEU A 74 -10.24 -4.72 12.21
C LEU A 74 -11.76 -4.68 12.42
N PHE A 75 -12.51 -5.28 11.49
CA PHE A 75 -13.99 -5.26 11.52
C PHE A 75 -14.59 -5.76 12.85
N GLY A 76 -13.96 -6.77 13.49
CA GLY A 76 -14.43 -7.30 14.77
C GLY A 76 -14.39 -6.27 15.91
N TYR A 77 -13.42 -5.34 15.89
CA TYR A 77 -13.34 -4.26 16.87
C TYR A 77 -14.31 -3.13 16.56
N TRP A 78 -14.62 -2.85 15.29
CA TRP A 78 -15.71 -1.95 14.91
C TRP A 78 -17.06 -2.45 15.43
N LYS A 79 -17.35 -3.74 15.23
CA LYS A 79 -18.57 -4.37 15.77
C LYS A 79 -18.62 -4.27 17.29
N LYS A 80 -17.54 -4.66 17.98
CA LYS A 80 -17.44 -4.58 19.44
C LYS A 80 -17.66 -3.15 19.95
N TYR A 81 -17.10 -2.16 19.26
CA TYR A 81 -17.28 -0.76 19.62
C TYR A 81 -18.74 -0.32 19.44
N ALA A 82 -19.38 -0.69 18.33
CA ALA A 82 -20.78 -0.37 18.09
C ALA A 82 -21.71 -1.02 19.12
N ASP A 83 -21.45 -2.27 19.51
CA ASP A 83 -22.22 -2.99 20.54
C ASP A 83 -22.08 -2.32 21.92
N LEU A 84 -20.87 -1.88 22.28
CA LEU A 84 -20.64 -1.14 23.53
C LEU A 84 -21.35 0.22 23.51
N GLU A 85 -21.25 0.99 22.42
CA GLU A 85 -21.95 2.27 22.28
C GLU A 85 -23.47 2.11 22.29
N PHE A 86 -24.01 1.04 21.69
CA PHE A 86 -25.45 0.74 21.76
C PHE A 86 -25.90 0.54 23.21
N ASN A 87 -25.13 -0.21 23.99
CA ASN A 87 -25.44 -0.46 25.39
C ASN A 87 -25.33 0.82 26.25
N ILE A 88 -24.34 1.68 25.99
CA ILE A 88 -24.05 2.88 26.78
C ILE A 88 -24.95 4.07 26.39
N ALA A 89 -25.05 4.38 25.10
CA ALA A 89 -25.62 5.62 24.58
C ALA A 89 -26.82 5.40 23.64
N GLY A 90 -27.10 4.15 23.26
CA GLY A 90 -28.25 3.81 22.43
C GLY A 90 -27.96 3.82 20.92
N PRO A 91 -29.01 3.72 20.09
CA PRO A 91 -28.87 3.38 18.67
C PRO A 91 -28.16 4.45 17.83
N GLU A 92 -28.38 5.73 18.12
CA GLU A 92 -27.75 6.83 17.35
C GLU A 92 -26.22 6.80 17.47
N SER A 93 -25.69 6.52 18.67
CA SER A 93 -24.23 6.43 18.88
C SER A 93 -23.64 5.21 18.17
N ALA A 94 -24.29 4.05 18.28
CA ALA A 94 -23.86 2.82 17.60
C ALA A 94 -23.89 2.98 16.07
N GLN A 95 -24.90 3.66 15.53
CA GLN A 95 -24.98 3.96 14.10
C GLN A 95 -23.77 4.76 13.61
N MET A 96 -23.31 5.76 14.37
CA MET A 96 -22.12 6.53 14.02
C MET A 96 -20.86 5.66 13.95
N VAL A 97 -20.73 4.67 14.85
CA VAL A 97 -19.62 3.71 14.83
C VAL A 97 -19.69 2.80 13.59
N TYR A 98 -20.88 2.30 13.25
CA TYR A 98 -21.08 1.50 12.04
C TYR A 98 -20.77 2.28 10.76
N GLU A 99 -21.18 3.55 10.65
CA GLU A 99 -20.84 4.41 9.51
C GLU A 99 -19.32 4.59 9.38
N LYS A 100 -18.62 4.90 10.49
CA LYS A 100 -17.14 4.99 10.50
C LYS A 100 -16.49 3.68 10.07
N GLY A 101 -16.99 2.55 10.58
CA GLY A 101 -16.45 1.22 10.28
C GLY A 101 -16.65 0.83 8.81
N CYS A 102 -17.86 1.00 8.27
CA CYS A 102 -18.15 0.70 6.86
C CYS A 102 -17.40 1.63 5.90
N ALA A 103 -17.15 2.88 6.29
CA ALA A 103 -16.29 3.79 5.53
C ALA A 103 -14.81 3.39 5.57
N SER A 104 -14.37 2.74 6.65
CA SER A 104 -12.99 2.26 6.84
C SER A 104 -12.73 0.93 6.12
N ILE A 105 -13.74 0.06 6.05
CA ILE A 105 -13.67 -1.28 5.45
C ILE A 105 -14.88 -1.51 4.53
N THR A 106 -14.88 -0.83 3.38
CA THR A 106 -16.00 -0.87 2.44
C THR A 106 -16.32 -2.27 1.94
N SER A 107 -15.32 -3.15 1.83
CA SER A 107 -15.41 -4.54 1.37
C SER A 107 -15.85 -5.55 2.44
N SER A 108 -16.05 -5.16 3.70
CA SER A 108 -16.38 -6.12 4.76
C SER A 108 -17.85 -6.56 4.70
N VAL A 109 -18.09 -7.77 4.19
CA VAL A 109 -19.42 -8.40 4.19
C VAL A 109 -19.99 -8.47 5.60
N ASP A 110 -19.18 -8.89 6.58
CA ASP A 110 -19.60 -9.04 7.98
C ASP A 110 -20.09 -7.72 8.57
N LEU A 111 -19.31 -6.64 8.40
CA LEU A 111 -19.64 -5.35 8.99
C LEU A 111 -20.90 -4.72 8.37
N TRP A 112 -21.08 -4.84 7.04
CA TRP A 112 -22.31 -4.41 6.38
C TRP A 112 -23.51 -5.25 6.81
N THR A 113 -23.34 -6.57 6.95
CA THR A 113 -24.39 -7.48 7.42
C THR A 113 -24.83 -7.11 8.84
N ASP A 114 -23.88 -6.85 9.72
CA ASP A 114 -24.12 -6.41 11.09
C ASP A 114 -24.82 -5.06 11.15
N TYR A 115 -24.36 -4.07 10.37
CA TYR A 115 -24.97 -2.75 10.35
C TYR A 115 -26.42 -2.79 9.83
N CYS A 116 -26.67 -3.54 8.75
CA CYS A 116 -28.02 -3.68 8.22
C CYS A 116 -28.93 -4.44 9.21
N SER A 117 -28.42 -5.48 9.88
CA SER A 117 -29.14 -6.22 10.92
C SER A 117 -29.50 -5.32 12.11
N PHE A 118 -28.54 -4.53 12.59
CA PHE A 118 -28.76 -3.54 13.63
C PHE A 118 -29.83 -2.51 13.23
N THR A 119 -29.77 -2.01 12.00
CA THR A 119 -30.67 -0.97 11.51
C THR A 119 -32.09 -1.49 11.34
N MET A 120 -32.28 -2.71 10.83
CA MET A 120 -33.62 -3.30 10.71
C MET A 120 -34.28 -3.62 12.07
N GLU A 121 -33.50 -3.77 13.13
CA GLU A 121 -34.01 -3.98 14.50
C GLU A 121 -34.34 -2.67 15.23
N THR A 122 -33.61 -1.60 14.92
CA THR A 122 -33.70 -0.31 15.63
C THR A 122 -34.48 0.77 14.88
N THR A 123 -34.66 0.62 13.55
CA THR A 123 -35.32 1.61 12.70
C THR A 123 -36.62 1.06 12.12
N HIS A 124 -37.73 1.76 12.38
CA HIS A 124 -39.06 1.39 11.88
C HIS A 124 -39.42 2.02 10.53
N ASN A 125 -38.53 2.80 9.91
CA ASN A 125 -38.74 3.38 8.59
C ASN A 125 -38.20 2.46 7.50
N PRO A 126 -39.07 1.81 6.69
CA PRO A 126 -38.60 0.85 5.68
C PRO A 126 -37.76 1.44 4.56
N HIS A 127 -37.95 2.73 4.26
CA HIS A 127 -37.16 3.40 3.24
C HIS A 127 -35.68 3.45 3.64
N LEU A 128 -35.40 3.88 4.88
CA LEU A 128 -34.02 4.01 5.38
C LEU A 128 -33.31 2.66 5.47
N VAL A 129 -34.01 1.62 5.92
CA VAL A 129 -33.45 0.26 5.99
C VAL A 129 -33.11 -0.25 4.59
N ARG A 130 -34.01 -0.08 3.61
CA ARG A 130 -33.77 -0.50 2.22
C ARG A 130 -32.65 0.28 1.56
N GLU A 131 -32.59 1.60 1.78
CA GLU A 131 -31.52 2.45 1.27
C GLU A 131 -30.16 2.00 1.79
N LEU A 132 -30.08 1.63 3.08
CA LEU A 132 -28.86 1.09 3.67
C LEU A 132 -28.45 -0.25 3.05
N PHE A 133 -29.41 -1.17 2.85
CA PHE A 133 -29.13 -2.43 2.15
C PHE A 133 -28.69 -2.21 0.71
N GLU A 134 -29.31 -1.32 -0.06
CA GLU A 134 -28.85 -1.05 -1.43
C GLU A 134 -27.46 -0.41 -1.45
N ARG A 135 -27.16 0.47 -0.49
CA ARG A 135 -25.80 1.00 -0.30
C ARG A 135 -24.81 -0.11 0.00
N GLY A 136 -25.11 -0.99 0.96
CA GLY A 136 -24.26 -2.16 1.25
C GLY A 136 -24.07 -3.08 0.04
N ALA A 137 -25.13 -3.35 -0.71
CA ALA A 137 -25.08 -4.18 -1.91
C ALA A 137 -24.17 -3.59 -3.00
N SER A 138 -24.03 -2.26 -3.07
CA SER A 138 -23.12 -1.62 -4.01
C SER A 138 -21.63 -1.84 -3.68
N PHE A 139 -21.31 -2.14 -2.41
CA PHE A 139 -19.93 -2.41 -1.97
C PHE A 139 -19.62 -3.90 -1.86
N VAL A 140 -20.50 -4.69 -1.24
CA VAL A 140 -20.23 -6.11 -0.91
C VAL A 140 -21.09 -7.10 -1.68
N GLY A 141 -22.04 -6.63 -2.49
CA GLY A 141 -23.02 -7.52 -3.15
C GLY A 141 -22.40 -8.47 -4.18
N LEU A 142 -21.22 -8.14 -4.72
CA LEU A 142 -20.47 -8.96 -5.67
C LEU A 142 -19.40 -9.87 -5.02
N ASP A 143 -19.21 -9.77 -3.70
CA ASP A 143 -18.26 -10.61 -2.97
C ASP A 143 -18.66 -12.10 -3.10
N PHE A 144 -17.67 -12.97 -3.29
CA PHE A 144 -17.90 -14.41 -3.44
C PHE A 144 -18.60 -15.03 -2.22
N LEU A 145 -18.39 -14.47 -1.04
CA LEU A 145 -18.98 -14.85 0.24
C LEU A 145 -20.07 -13.89 0.72
N ALA A 146 -20.68 -13.08 -0.16
CA ALA A 146 -21.77 -12.13 0.17
C ALA A 146 -23.08 -12.77 0.68
N HIS A 147 -23.18 -14.09 0.75
CA HIS A 147 -24.41 -14.80 1.12
C HIS A 147 -25.02 -14.41 2.48
N PRO A 148 -24.27 -14.11 3.57
CA PRO A 148 -24.89 -13.68 4.83
C PRO A 148 -25.59 -12.32 4.70
N PHE A 149 -25.02 -11.42 3.90
CA PHE A 149 -25.59 -10.11 3.61
C PHE A 149 -26.92 -10.24 2.85
N TRP A 150 -26.92 -11.04 1.77
CA TRP A 150 -28.11 -11.27 0.97
C TRP A 150 -29.21 -12.02 1.74
N ASP A 151 -28.83 -12.97 2.60
CA ASP A 151 -29.77 -13.66 3.49
C ASP A 151 -30.48 -12.66 4.41
N LYS A 152 -29.74 -11.71 4.98
CA LYS A 152 -30.33 -10.65 5.81
C LYS A 152 -31.24 -9.70 5.03
N TYR A 153 -30.89 -9.36 3.80
CA TYR A 153 -31.74 -8.50 3.00
C TYR A 153 -33.06 -9.20 2.63
N ILE A 154 -32.99 -10.48 2.25
CA ILE A 154 -34.19 -11.28 1.96
C ILE A 154 -35.04 -11.45 3.23
N GLU A 155 -34.42 -11.80 4.36
CA GLU A 155 -35.10 -11.93 5.65
C GLU A 155 -35.86 -10.64 6.02
N TYR A 156 -35.27 -9.48 5.79
CA TYR A 156 -35.92 -8.20 6.01
C TYR A 156 -37.18 -8.03 5.15
N GLU A 157 -37.10 -8.26 3.84
CA GLU A 157 -38.26 -8.10 2.95
C GLU A 157 -39.35 -9.16 3.22
N GLU A 158 -38.98 -10.35 3.70
CA GLU A 158 -39.93 -11.35 4.19
C GLU A 158 -40.68 -10.87 5.44
N ARG A 159 -39.98 -10.25 6.40
CA ARG A 159 -40.60 -9.65 7.60
C ARG A 159 -41.51 -8.47 7.26
N GLN A 160 -41.26 -7.79 6.14
CA GLN A 160 -42.13 -6.72 5.61
C GLN A 160 -43.30 -7.27 4.76
N GLU A 161 -43.42 -8.60 4.62
CA GLU A 161 -44.39 -9.27 3.75
C GLU A 161 -44.32 -8.82 2.28
N ALA A 162 -43.18 -8.29 1.85
CA ALA A 162 -42.96 -7.70 0.53
C ALA A 162 -42.48 -8.76 -0.47
N GLN A 163 -43.35 -9.73 -0.77
CA GLN A 163 -43.02 -10.90 -1.61
C GLN A 163 -42.49 -10.53 -3.00
N ASP A 164 -42.96 -9.42 -3.58
CA ASP A 164 -42.50 -8.95 -4.89
C ASP A 164 -41.04 -8.50 -4.85
N ARG A 165 -40.62 -7.89 -3.73
CA ARG A 165 -39.23 -7.47 -3.51
C ARG A 165 -38.33 -8.67 -3.25
N VAL A 166 -38.81 -9.67 -2.50
CA VAL A 166 -38.08 -10.94 -2.32
C VAL A 166 -37.80 -11.60 -3.67
N PHE A 167 -38.80 -11.66 -4.55
CA PHE A 167 -38.62 -12.21 -5.90
C PHE A 167 -37.63 -11.39 -6.74
N ALA A 168 -37.74 -10.06 -6.72
CA ALA A 168 -36.81 -9.17 -7.42
C ALA A 168 -35.35 -9.30 -6.93
N LEU A 169 -35.15 -9.44 -5.61
CA LEU A 169 -33.84 -9.69 -5.01
C LEU A 169 -33.27 -11.04 -5.46
N LEU A 170 -34.06 -12.10 -5.40
CA LEU A 170 -33.63 -13.42 -5.87
C LEU A 170 -33.27 -13.40 -7.36
N ALA A 171 -34.07 -12.74 -8.19
CA ALA A 171 -33.77 -12.54 -9.60
C ALA A 171 -32.41 -11.83 -9.79
N ARG A 172 -32.11 -10.80 -9.00
CA ARG A 172 -30.78 -10.16 -9.02
C ARG A 172 -29.66 -11.11 -8.59
N ILE A 173 -29.85 -11.84 -7.49
CA ILE A 173 -28.82 -12.69 -6.85
C ILE A 173 -28.40 -13.87 -7.74
N VAL A 174 -29.34 -14.52 -8.44
CA VAL A 174 -29.02 -15.71 -9.26
C VAL A 174 -28.08 -15.43 -10.45
N ARG A 175 -27.87 -14.15 -10.77
CA ARG A 175 -26.94 -13.69 -11.81
C ARG A 175 -25.51 -13.46 -11.26
N ILE A 176 -25.32 -13.50 -9.94
CA ILE A 176 -24.05 -13.20 -9.30
C ILE A 176 -23.30 -14.51 -9.01
N PRO A 177 -22.06 -14.68 -9.48
CA PRO A 177 -21.27 -15.87 -9.19
C PRO A 177 -20.71 -15.81 -7.76
N MET A 178 -21.45 -16.38 -6.81
CA MET A 178 -21.11 -16.45 -5.38
C MET A 178 -21.22 -17.89 -4.85
N HIS A 179 -20.65 -18.18 -3.68
CA HIS A 179 -20.56 -19.52 -3.11
C HIS A 179 -21.91 -20.27 -3.01
N GLN A 180 -22.95 -19.62 -2.48
CA GLN A 180 -24.27 -20.23 -2.25
C GLN A 180 -25.26 -20.03 -3.41
N TYR A 181 -24.78 -19.79 -4.64
CA TYR A 181 -25.62 -19.49 -5.81
C TYR A 181 -26.75 -20.50 -6.04
N ALA A 182 -26.48 -21.81 -5.87
CA ALA A 182 -27.46 -22.87 -6.11
C ALA A 182 -28.67 -22.80 -5.16
N ARG A 183 -28.44 -22.50 -3.88
CA ARG A 183 -29.51 -22.32 -2.89
C ARG A 183 -30.46 -21.18 -3.28
N TYR A 184 -29.91 -20.06 -3.77
CA TYR A 184 -30.72 -18.93 -4.24
C TYR A 184 -31.47 -19.27 -5.53
N TYR A 185 -30.84 -20.01 -6.45
CA TYR A 185 -31.49 -20.45 -7.68
C TYR A 185 -32.67 -21.39 -7.42
N GLU A 186 -32.52 -22.37 -6.55
CA GLU A 186 -33.61 -23.28 -6.18
C GLU A 186 -34.80 -22.52 -5.59
N ARG A 187 -34.51 -21.56 -4.69
CA ARG A 187 -35.54 -20.71 -4.09
C ARG A 187 -36.21 -19.79 -5.11
N PHE A 188 -35.43 -19.17 -6.01
CA PHE A 188 -35.94 -18.35 -7.11
C PHE A 188 -36.87 -19.17 -8.02
N ARG A 189 -36.43 -20.36 -8.44
CA ARG A 189 -37.19 -21.26 -9.31
C ARG A 189 -38.51 -21.68 -8.69
N ALA A 190 -38.51 -22.04 -7.41
CA ALA A 190 -39.74 -22.40 -6.69
C ALA A 190 -40.79 -21.27 -6.70
N LEU A 191 -40.35 -20.02 -6.53
CA LEU A 191 -41.23 -18.85 -6.58
C LEU A 191 -41.65 -18.50 -8.02
N ALA A 192 -40.77 -18.64 -9.01
CA ALA A 192 -41.08 -18.37 -10.41
C ALA A 192 -42.25 -19.24 -10.93
N HIS A 193 -42.35 -20.49 -10.46
CA HIS A 193 -43.44 -21.39 -10.82
C HIS A 193 -44.82 -20.94 -10.34
N THR A 194 -44.91 -20.19 -9.23
CA THR A 194 -46.19 -19.75 -8.65
C THR A 194 -46.59 -18.33 -9.07
N ARG A 195 -45.69 -17.62 -9.76
CA ARG A 195 -45.88 -16.23 -10.18
C ARG A 195 -46.54 -16.10 -11.56
N PRO A 196 -47.27 -15.01 -11.82
CA PRO A 196 -47.73 -14.66 -13.17
C PRO A 196 -46.56 -14.52 -14.15
N LEU A 197 -46.73 -14.99 -15.38
CA LEU A 197 -45.66 -14.98 -16.40
C LEU A 197 -45.06 -13.59 -16.65
N ALA A 198 -45.90 -12.55 -16.63
CA ALA A 198 -45.48 -11.16 -16.82
C ALA A 198 -44.65 -10.57 -15.67
N GLU A 199 -44.62 -11.23 -14.50
CA GLU A 199 -43.75 -10.86 -13.37
C GLU A 199 -42.41 -11.61 -13.41
N VAL A 200 -42.34 -12.76 -14.10
CA VAL A 200 -41.17 -13.65 -14.10
C VAL A 200 -40.16 -13.26 -15.19
N VAL A 201 -40.63 -12.73 -16.31
CA VAL A 201 -39.83 -12.28 -17.45
C VAL A 201 -40.33 -10.94 -17.97
N ASP A 202 -39.48 -10.19 -18.66
CA ASP A 202 -39.87 -8.95 -19.32
C ASP A 202 -40.82 -9.19 -20.49
N ALA A 203 -41.51 -8.12 -20.93
CA ALA A 203 -42.53 -8.20 -21.96
C ALA A 203 -42.00 -8.69 -23.32
N ASP A 204 -40.76 -8.35 -23.67
CA ASP A 204 -40.16 -8.73 -24.95
C ASP A 204 -39.81 -10.22 -24.97
N THR A 205 -39.21 -10.71 -23.88
CA THR A 205 -38.93 -12.15 -23.68
C THR A 205 -40.22 -12.97 -23.67
N LEU A 206 -41.28 -12.48 -23.00
CA LEU A 206 -42.58 -13.15 -22.98
C LEU A 206 -43.20 -13.22 -24.37
N ALA A 207 -43.22 -12.11 -25.11
CA ALA A 207 -43.75 -12.05 -26.47
C ALA A 207 -42.98 -12.96 -27.43
N LYS A 208 -41.65 -13.05 -27.27
CA LYS A 208 -40.81 -13.98 -28.03
C LYS A 208 -41.21 -15.43 -27.79
N PHE A 209 -41.34 -15.87 -26.54
CA PHE A 209 -41.74 -17.24 -26.25
C PHE A 209 -43.18 -17.55 -26.69
N GLN A 210 -44.09 -16.58 -26.57
CA GLN A 210 -45.45 -16.71 -27.11
C GLN A 210 -45.45 -16.91 -28.63
N ALA A 211 -44.62 -16.16 -29.37
CA ALA A 211 -44.48 -16.29 -30.81
C ALA A 211 -43.88 -17.65 -31.21
N GLU A 212 -42.80 -18.08 -30.56
CA GLU A 212 -42.19 -19.42 -30.81
C GLU A 212 -43.21 -20.54 -30.60
N ILE A 213 -44.00 -20.47 -29.53
CA ILE A 213 -45.00 -21.48 -29.18
C ILE A 213 -46.21 -21.45 -30.13
N ALA A 214 -46.56 -20.28 -30.68
CA ALA A 214 -47.57 -20.15 -31.71
C ALA A 214 -47.10 -20.72 -33.06
N GLU A 215 -45.81 -20.60 -33.38
CA GLU A 215 -45.20 -21.18 -34.59
C GLU A 215 -45.01 -22.70 -34.49
N GLU A 216 -44.56 -23.23 -33.35
CA GLU A 216 -44.32 -24.66 -33.13
C GLU A 216 -45.62 -25.49 -33.20
N ALA A 217 -46.76 -24.89 -32.84
CA ALA A 217 -48.06 -25.56 -32.86
C ALA A 217 -49.19 -24.60 -33.31
N PRO A 218 -49.37 -24.42 -34.63
CA PRO A 218 -50.38 -23.52 -35.18
C PRO A 218 -51.80 -24.06 -34.95
N GLY A 219 -52.61 -23.36 -34.14
CA GLY A 219 -54.01 -23.71 -33.88
C GLY A 219 -54.52 -23.21 -32.51
N GLN A 220 -55.83 -23.27 -32.28
CA GLN A 220 -56.41 -22.98 -30.96
C GLN A 220 -56.11 -24.13 -30.00
N ARG A 221 -55.21 -23.87 -29.05
CA ARG A 221 -54.88 -24.76 -27.93
C ARG A 221 -55.49 -24.23 -26.62
N PRO A 222 -55.79 -25.10 -25.64
CA PRO A 222 -56.18 -24.64 -24.31
C PRO A 222 -55.15 -23.66 -23.74
N GLU A 223 -55.59 -22.55 -23.15
CA GLU A 223 -54.70 -21.53 -22.59
C GLU A 223 -53.71 -22.12 -21.57
N LEU A 224 -54.14 -23.12 -20.79
CA LEU A 224 -53.31 -23.83 -19.81
C LEU A 224 -52.15 -24.62 -20.45
N ASP A 225 -52.35 -25.21 -21.63
CA ASP A 225 -51.28 -25.92 -22.34
C ASP A 225 -50.26 -24.93 -22.91
N VAL A 226 -50.74 -23.80 -23.44
CA VAL A 226 -49.89 -22.70 -23.93
C VAL A 226 -49.06 -22.12 -22.77
N GLU A 227 -49.68 -21.85 -21.62
CA GLU A 227 -48.97 -21.35 -20.43
C GLU A 227 -47.91 -22.35 -19.94
N ARG A 228 -48.22 -23.66 -19.89
CA ARG A 228 -47.27 -24.71 -19.50
C ARG A 228 -46.05 -24.73 -20.41
N ASP A 229 -46.26 -24.63 -21.72
CA ASP A 229 -45.18 -24.63 -22.70
C ASP A 229 -44.32 -23.35 -22.56
N ILE A 230 -44.94 -22.18 -22.31
CA ILE A 230 -44.21 -20.92 -22.03
C ILE A 230 -43.37 -21.07 -20.76
N ARG A 231 -43.94 -21.64 -19.68
CA ARG A 231 -43.21 -21.91 -18.43
C ARG A 231 -42.01 -22.83 -18.66
N THR A 232 -42.14 -23.80 -19.56
CA THR A 232 -41.02 -24.70 -19.91
C THR A 232 -39.89 -23.95 -20.59
N LYS A 233 -40.19 -23.04 -21.53
CA LYS A 233 -39.19 -22.17 -22.18
C LYS A 233 -38.50 -21.24 -21.18
N ILE A 234 -39.26 -20.66 -20.25
CA ILE A 234 -38.73 -19.80 -19.17
C ILE A 234 -37.81 -20.61 -18.24
N ASP A 235 -38.22 -21.82 -17.85
CA ASP A 235 -37.40 -22.73 -17.04
C ASP A 235 -36.08 -23.07 -17.73
N SER A 236 -36.10 -23.35 -19.04
CA SER A 236 -34.89 -23.60 -19.83
C SER A 236 -33.96 -22.38 -19.86
N MET A 237 -34.51 -21.18 -20.09
CA MET A 237 -33.74 -19.93 -20.07
C MET A 237 -33.05 -19.70 -18.72
N TYR A 238 -33.77 -19.87 -17.61
CA TYR A 238 -33.19 -19.69 -16.28
C TYR A 238 -32.23 -20.81 -15.90
N PHE A 239 -32.41 -22.02 -16.43
CA PHE A 239 -31.45 -23.11 -16.26
C PHE A 239 -30.13 -22.83 -17.00
N GLU A 240 -30.18 -22.26 -18.21
CA GLU A 240 -28.99 -21.79 -18.92
C GLU A 240 -28.26 -20.68 -18.14
N LEU A 241 -29.01 -19.73 -17.56
CA LEU A 241 -28.44 -18.72 -16.66
C LEU A 241 -27.75 -19.37 -15.46
N PHE A 242 -28.40 -20.35 -14.81
CA PHE A 242 -27.83 -21.09 -13.69
C PHE A 242 -26.52 -21.80 -14.08
N GLN A 243 -26.48 -22.45 -15.24
CA GLN A 243 -25.26 -23.10 -15.76
C GLN A 243 -24.15 -22.08 -16.03
N SER A 244 -24.48 -20.91 -16.56
CA SER A 244 -23.52 -19.82 -16.76
C SER A 244 -22.95 -19.34 -15.41
N THR A 245 -23.82 -19.04 -14.43
CA THR A 245 -23.38 -18.65 -13.07
C THR A 245 -22.54 -19.75 -12.42
N GLN A 246 -22.93 -21.03 -12.56
CA GLN A 246 -22.18 -22.17 -12.05
C GLN A 246 -20.76 -22.22 -12.62
N ASN A 247 -20.61 -22.05 -13.94
CA ASN A 247 -19.31 -22.03 -14.60
C ASN A 247 -18.43 -20.88 -14.07
N GLU A 248 -19.00 -19.69 -13.92
CA GLU A 248 -18.31 -18.52 -13.36
C GLU A 248 -17.90 -18.70 -11.89
N VAL A 249 -18.71 -19.41 -11.10
CA VAL A 249 -18.36 -19.81 -9.72
C VAL A 249 -17.21 -20.82 -9.74
N SER A 250 -17.27 -21.84 -10.60
CA SER A 250 -16.22 -22.85 -10.72
C SER A 250 -14.86 -22.26 -11.13
N LYS A 251 -14.84 -21.28 -12.04
CA LYS A 251 -13.61 -20.55 -12.41
C LYS A 251 -12.97 -19.85 -11.20
N ARG A 252 -13.78 -19.25 -10.33
CA ARG A 252 -13.30 -18.47 -9.17
C ARG A 252 -12.97 -19.33 -7.96
N TRP A 253 -13.64 -20.47 -7.82
CA TRP A 253 -13.42 -21.42 -6.74
C TRP A 253 -11.96 -21.91 -6.65
N THR A 254 -11.25 -21.98 -7.78
CA THR A 254 -9.82 -22.36 -7.79
C THR A 254 -8.95 -21.42 -6.96
N TYR A 255 -9.33 -20.14 -6.87
CA TYR A 255 -8.60 -19.14 -6.08
C TYR A 255 -9.22 -18.99 -4.68
N GLU A 256 -10.55 -18.95 -4.60
CA GLU A 256 -11.28 -18.77 -3.33
C GLU A 256 -11.01 -19.90 -2.33
N SER A 257 -10.87 -21.14 -2.80
CA SER A 257 -10.55 -22.29 -1.94
C SER A 257 -9.14 -22.26 -1.35
N GLU A 258 -8.23 -21.48 -1.94
CA GLU A 258 -6.84 -21.31 -1.45
C GLU A 258 -6.69 -20.16 -0.44
N ILE A 259 -7.69 -19.27 -0.31
CA ILE A 259 -7.65 -18.16 0.63
C ILE A 259 -7.87 -18.68 2.04
N LYS A 260 -6.82 -18.65 2.87
CA LYS A 260 -6.88 -19.10 4.28
C LYS A 260 -7.40 -18.01 5.21
N ARG A 261 -7.11 -16.74 4.92
CA ARG A 261 -7.40 -15.58 5.78
C ARG A 261 -8.05 -14.45 4.97
N PRO A 262 -9.39 -14.40 4.86
CA PRO A 262 -10.11 -13.38 4.10
C PRO A 262 -10.29 -12.05 4.86
N TYR A 263 -9.56 -11.84 5.95
CA TYR A 263 -9.63 -10.66 6.80
C TYR A 263 -8.23 -10.15 7.13
N PHE A 264 -8.16 -8.88 7.57
CA PHE A 264 -6.90 -8.26 7.98
C PHE A 264 -6.35 -8.87 9.27
N HIS A 265 -5.03 -9.05 9.33
CA HIS A 265 -4.32 -9.34 10.57
C HIS A 265 -2.91 -8.75 10.52
N VAL A 266 -2.37 -8.40 11.68
CA VAL A 266 -1.04 -7.77 11.83
C VAL A 266 0.14 -8.73 11.64
N THR A 267 -0.11 -10.00 11.34
CA THR A 267 0.94 -11.01 11.12
C THR A 267 1.09 -11.30 9.65
N GLU A 268 2.30 -11.64 9.25
CA GLU A 268 2.66 -11.96 7.87
C GLU A 268 1.81 -13.09 7.28
N LEU A 269 1.58 -13.00 5.98
CA LEU A 269 1.02 -14.05 5.14
C LEU A 269 2.15 -14.94 4.62
N GLU A 270 1.80 -16.18 4.26
CA GLU A 270 2.69 -17.03 3.47
C GLU A 270 2.83 -16.50 2.05
N HIS A 271 4.00 -16.66 1.43
CA HIS A 271 4.21 -16.33 0.01
C HIS A 271 3.19 -17.01 -0.92
N SER A 272 2.71 -18.19 -0.56
CA SER A 272 1.65 -18.92 -1.28
C SER A 272 0.34 -18.11 -1.36
N GLN A 273 -0.03 -17.40 -0.29
CA GLN A 273 -1.23 -16.57 -0.25
C GLN A 273 -1.06 -15.34 -1.16
N LEU A 274 0.11 -14.69 -1.14
CA LEU A 274 0.39 -13.56 -2.03
C LEU A 274 0.37 -14.00 -3.50
N SER A 275 0.96 -15.16 -3.80
CA SER A 275 0.94 -15.77 -5.15
C SER A 275 -0.50 -16.05 -5.63
N ASN A 276 -1.36 -16.59 -4.77
CA ASN A 276 -2.77 -16.80 -5.10
C ASN A 276 -3.49 -15.48 -5.40
N TRP A 277 -3.30 -14.44 -4.57
CA TRP A 277 -3.89 -13.12 -4.82
C TRP A 277 -3.44 -12.51 -6.15
N ARG A 278 -2.15 -12.61 -6.50
CA ARG A 278 -1.65 -12.13 -7.80
C ARG A 278 -2.34 -12.86 -8.96
N LYS A 279 -2.40 -14.19 -8.91
CA LYS A 279 -3.06 -15.00 -9.95
C LYS A 279 -4.56 -14.72 -10.05
N TYR A 280 -5.22 -14.47 -8.93
CA TYR A 280 -6.64 -14.15 -8.92
C TYR A 280 -6.91 -12.76 -9.52
N LEU A 281 -6.07 -11.76 -9.20
CA LEU A 281 -6.13 -10.45 -9.82
C LEU A 281 -5.83 -10.51 -11.32
N ASP A 282 -4.83 -11.29 -11.75
CA ASP A 282 -4.55 -11.53 -13.17
C ASP A 282 -5.79 -12.09 -13.90
N PHE A 283 -6.46 -13.05 -13.27
CA PHE A 283 -7.68 -13.66 -13.80
C PHE A 283 -8.83 -12.65 -13.95
N GLU A 284 -9.25 -11.95 -12.88
CA GLU A 284 -10.38 -10.99 -13.00
C GLU A 284 -10.03 -9.84 -13.95
N GLU A 285 -8.77 -9.35 -13.96
CA GLU A 285 -8.33 -8.34 -14.93
C GLU A 285 -8.48 -8.81 -16.38
N SER A 286 -8.21 -10.10 -16.64
CA SER A 286 -8.39 -10.69 -17.97
C SER A 286 -9.85 -10.91 -18.37
N GLU A 287 -10.76 -11.14 -17.40
CA GLU A 287 -12.21 -11.24 -17.66
C GLU A 287 -12.81 -9.86 -17.97
N GLY A 288 -12.23 -8.78 -17.43
CA GLY A 288 -12.47 -7.40 -17.87
C GLY A 288 -13.70 -6.71 -17.27
N ASP A 289 -14.40 -7.33 -16.31
CA ASP A 289 -15.51 -6.66 -15.60
C ASP A 289 -14.96 -5.68 -14.56
N TYR A 290 -15.11 -4.38 -14.84
CA TYR A 290 -14.61 -3.29 -13.99
C TYR A 290 -15.08 -3.41 -12.52
N ASN A 291 -16.37 -3.68 -12.28
CA ASN A 291 -16.91 -3.70 -10.91
C ASN A 291 -16.41 -4.92 -10.13
N ARG A 292 -16.27 -6.06 -10.81
CA ARG A 292 -15.68 -7.27 -10.20
C ARG A 292 -14.21 -7.09 -9.90
N ILE A 293 -13.45 -6.47 -10.80
CA ILE A 293 -12.02 -6.18 -10.59
C ILE A 293 -11.84 -5.25 -9.39
N VAL A 294 -12.61 -4.14 -9.31
CA VAL A 294 -12.61 -3.25 -8.15
C VAL A 294 -12.97 -4.00 -6.87
N CYS A 295 -14.03 -4.81 -6.89
CA CYS A 295 -14.43 -5.64 -5.75
C CYS A 295 -13.29 -6.56 -5.29
N LEU A 296 -12.60 -7.24 -6.21
CA LEU A 296 -11.49 -8.12 -5.88
C LEU A 296 -10.29 -7.35 -5.32
N TYR A 297 -9.97 -6.17 -5.87
CA TYR A 297 -8.91 -5.31 -5.33
C TYR A 297 -9.19 -4.86 -3.90
N GLU A 298 -10.41 -4.39 -3.60
CA GLU A 298 -10.77 -3.98 -2.24
C GLU A 298 -10.74 -5.16 -1.25
N ARG A 299 -11.15 -6.36 -1.68
CA ARG A 299 -11.00 -7.60 -0.89
C ARG A 299 -9.53 -7.95 -0.65
N CYS A 300 -8.72 -7.94 -1.71
CA CYS A 300 -7.28 -8.22 -1.64
C CYS A 300 -6.58 -7.26 -0.66
N LEU A 301 -6.88 -5.96 -0.75
CA LEU A 301 -6.30 -4.93 0.12
C LEU A 301 -6.81 -5.00 1.57
N THR A 302 -7.92 -5.68 1.83
CA THR A 302 -8.34 -5.98 3.21
C THR A 302 -7.36 -6.98 3.85
N THR A 303 -7.02 -8.06 3.14
CA THR A 303 -6.09 -9.08 3.64
C THR A 303 -4.62 -8.64 3.53
N CYS A 304 -4.26 -7.94 2.45
CA CYS A 304 -2.88 -7.67 2.05
C CYS A 304 -2.47 -6.20 2.22
N ALA A 305 -3.16 -5.44 3.08
CA ALA A 305 -2.97 -3.99 3.24
C ALA A 305 -1.52 -3.53 3.49
N PHE A 306 -0.71 -4.39 4.13
CA PHE A 306 0.68 -4.08 4.48
C PHE A 306 1.70 -4.45 3.40
N TYR A 307 1.24 -5.08 2.31
CA TYR A 307 2.06 -5.45 1.16
C TYR A 307 1.88 -4.40 0.05
N ASP A 308 2.86 -3.48 -0.05
CA ASP A 308 2.81 -2.32 -0.93
C ASP A 308 2.59 -2.67 -2.42
N GLU A 309 2.99 -3.89 -2.83
CA GLU A 309 2.83 -4.38 -4.21
C GLU A 309 1.39 -4.29 -4.72
N PHE A 310 0.40 -4.57 -3.87
CA PHE A 310 -1.01 -4.57 -4.29
C PHE A 310 -1.56 -3.16 -4.43
N TRP A 311 -1.06 -2.20 -3.62
CA TRP A 311 -1.38 -0.78 -3.79
C TRP A 311 -0.79 -0.24 -5.09
N TYR A 312 0.47 -0.59 -5.41
CA TYR A 312 1.06 -0.22 -6.69
C TYR A 312 0.30 -0.83 -7.87
N ARG A 313 -0.08 -2.11 -7.78
CA ARG A 313 -0.83 -2.77 -8.85
C ARG A 313 -2.20 -2.11 -9.04
N TYR A 314 -2.93 -1.85 -7.97
CA TYR A 314 -4.26 -1.25 -8.04
C TYR A 314 -4.25 0.18 -8.60
N THR A 315 -3.30 1.02 -8.15
CA THR A 315 -3.15 2.38 -8.67
C THR A 315 -2.79 2.39 -10.16
N ARG A 316 -1.92 1.48 -10.62
CA ARG A 316 -1.60 1.30 -12.05
C ARG A 316 -2.82 0.84 -12.85
N TRP A 317 -3.57 -0.15 -12.36
CA TRP A 317 -4.77 -0.62 -13.03
C TRP A 317 -5.85 0.46 -13.10
N MET A 318 -6.12 1.16 -11.99
CA MET A 318 -7.14 2.22 -11.95
C MET A 318 -6.75 3.41 -12.83
N SER A 319 -5.48 3.81 -12.83
CA SER A 319 -5.01 4.94 -13.66
C SER A 319 -5.05 4.68 -15.17
N SER A 320 -5.12 3.40 -15.59
CA SER A 320 -5.30 3.05 -17.00
C SER A 320 -6.76 3.11 -17.46
N GLN A 321 -7.71 3.23 -16.52
CA GLN A 321 -9.14 3.34 -16.81
C GLN A 321 -9.51 4.78 -17.21
N ALA A 322 -10.48 4.91 -18.11
CA ALA A 322 -10.95 6.21 -18.58
C ALA A 322 -11.61 7.01 -17.45
N GLU A 323 -11.21 8.27 -17.28
CA GLU A 323 -11.81 9.25 -16.35
C GLU A 323 -11.76 8.83 -14.86
N LYS A 324 -10.73 8.05 -14.46
CA LYS A 324 -10.55 7.53 -13.09
C LYS A 324 -9.48 8.22 -12.24
N GLU A 325 -9.13 9.47 -12.57
CA GLU A 325 -8.12 10.24 -11.83
C GLU A 325 -8.48 10.40 -10.33
N SER A 326 -9.76 10.64 -10.02
CA SER A 326 -10.22 10.81 -8.64
C SER A 326 -10.08 9.51 -7.83
N GLU A 327 -10.46 8.39 -8.42
CA GLU A 327 -10.35 7.07 -7.82
C GLU A 327 -8.89 6.66 -7.62
N THR A 328 -8.03 6.84 -8.64
CA THR A 328 -6.58 6.63 -8.50
C THR A 328 -6.00 7.43 -7.33
N ARG A 329 -6.36 8.71 -7.22
CA ARG A 329 -5.93 9.59 -6.13
C ARG A 329 -6.38 9.07 -4.76
N ASN A 330 -7.63 8.65 -4.65
CA ASN A 330 -8.17 8.11 -3.41
C ASN A 330 -7.45 6.83 -2.97
N ILE A 331 -7.05 5.97 -3.91
CA ILE A 331 -6.24 4.78 -3.61
C ILE A 331 -4.87 5.19 -3.08
N PHE A 332 -4.19 6.16 -3.72
CA PHE A 332 -2.91 6.67 -3.23
C PHE A 332 -3.02 7.27 -1.83
N ILE A 333 -4.04 8.10 -1.58
CA ILE A 333 -4.27 8.70 -0.25
C ILE A 333 -4.45 7.60 0.79
N ARG A 334 -5.32 6.61 0.55
CA ARG A 334 -5.52 5.48 1.47
C ARG A 334 -4.22 4.74 1.76
N ALA A 335 -3.47 4.38 0.73
CA ALA A 335 -2.19 3.70 0.89
C ALA A 335 -1.21 4.56 1.72
N ALA A 336 -1.05 5.83 1.34
CA ALA A 336 -0.06 6.75 1.90
C ALA A 336 -0.40 7.30 3.29
N THR A 337 -1.66 7.40 3.68
CA THR A 337 -2.03 8.04 4.95
C THR A 337 -2.54 7.05 5.99
N MET A 338 -3.00 5.87 5.58
CA MET A 338 -3.64 4.91 6.49
C MET A 338 -2.86 3.61 6.64
N HIS A 339 -2.34 3.04 5.56
CA HIS A 339 -1.85 1.65 5.57
C HIS A 339 -0.33 1.50 5.53
N VAL A 340 0.35 2.24 4.66
CA VAL A 340 1.79 2.11 4.46
C VAL A 340 2.53 2.98 5.49
N PRO A 341 3.42 2.40 6.33
CA PRO A 341 4.26 3.14 7.27
C PRO A 341 5.03 4.30 6.63
N VAL A 342 5.29 5.35 7.41
CA VAL A 342 6.01 6.54 6.92
C VAL A 342 7.46 6.24 6.55
N SER A 343 8.07 5.22 7.18
CA SER A 343 9.41 4.73 6.89
C SER A 343 9.58 4.17 5.46
N ARG A 344 8.48 3.89 4.76
CA ARG A 344 8.44 3.40 3.38
C ARG A 344 7.93 4.52 2.45
N PRO A 345 8.83 5.35 1.88
CA PRO A 345 8.43 6.55 1.13
C PRO A 345 7.91 6.25 -0.28
N GLY A 346 8.17 5.06 -0.83
CA GLY A 346 7.93 4.70 -2.23
C GLY A 346 6.53 5.02 -2.76
N ILE A 347 5.48 4.63 -2.02
CA ILE A 347 4.09 4.83 -2.44
C ILE A 347 3.73 6.32 -2.46
N ARG A 348 4.30 7.10 -1.54
CA ARG A 348 4.11 8.56 -1.45
C ARG A 348 4.84 9.28 -2.57
N MET A 349 6.01 8.80 -2.94
CA MET A 349 6.73 9.31 -4.11
C MET A 349 5.98 9.04 -5.42
N GLN A 350 5.45 7.82 -5.61
CA GLN A 350 4.60 7.53 -6.78
C GLN A 350 3.31 8.37 -6.78
N TRP A 351 2.71 8.61 -5.61
CA TRP A 351 1.59 9.55 -5.49
C TRP A 351 1.99 10.96 -5.93
N ALA A 352 3.15 11.46 -5.49
CA ALA A 352 3.65 12.77 -5.91
C ALA A 352 3.88 12.84 -7.43
N TYR A 353 4.40 11.78 -8.07
CA TYR A 353 4.54 11.72 -9.52
C TYR A 353 3.18 11.77 -10.24
N PHE A 354 2.17 11.11 -9.69
CA PHE A 354 0.80 11.18 -10.19
C PHE A 354 0.18 12.57 -10.04
N GLU A 355 0.39 13.25 -8.91
CA GLU A 355 -0.09 14.63 -8.75
C GLU A 355 0.64 15.60 -9.69
N GLU A 356 1.94 15.41 -9.93
CA GLU A 356 2.67 16.18 -10.93
C GLU A 356 2.13 15.94 -12.34
N SER A 357 1.87 14.68 -12.73
CA SER A 357 1.39 14.33 -14.07
C SER A 357 -0.01 14.86 -14.36
N THR A 358 -0.83 15.05 -13.32
CA THR A 358 -2.17 15.66 -13.39
C THR A 358 -2.14 17.19 -13.27
N GLY A 359 -0.95 17.81 -13.24
CA GLY A 359 -0.77 19.26 -13.17
C GLY A 359 -0.87 19.85 -11.76
N ARG A 360 -1.04 19.03 -10.71
CA ARG A 360 -1.11 19.46 -9.31
C ARG A 360 0.28 19.49 -8.65
N VAL A 361 1.20 20.23 -9.28
CA VAL A 361 2.61 20.32 -8.86
C VAL A 361 2.77 20.74 -7.39
N GLY A 362 1.96 21.70 -6.91
CA GLY A 362 2.01 22.13 -5.51
C GLY A 362 1.70 21.00 -4.52
N VAL A 363 0.80 20.08 -4.88
CA VAL A 363 0.51 18.89 -4.06
C VAL A 363 1.66 17.91 -4.10
N ALA A 364 2.26 17.69 -5.28
CA ALA A 364 3.45 16.84 -5.40
C ALA A 364 4.60 17.33 -4.50
N LEU A 365 4.87 18.64 -4.47
CA LEU A 365 5.90 19.23 -3.59
C LEU A 365 5.54 19.09 -2.11
N ALA A 366 4.28 19.36 -1.74
CA ALA A 366 3.80 19.20 -0.35
C ALA A 366 3.93 17.75 0.15
N ILE A 367 3.74 16.75 -0.73
CA ILE A 367 3.94 15.34 -0.38
C ILE A 367 5.41 15.08 -0.05
N HIS A 368 6.36 15.58 -0.85
CA HIS A 368 7.79 15.43 -0.57
C HIS A 368 8.17 16.10 0.75
N GLU A 369 7.66 17.32 1.00
CA GLU A 369 7.84 18.04 2.26
C GLU A 369 7.34 17.23 3.46
N ALA A 370 6.12 16.69 3.37
CA ALA A 370 5.53 15.90 4.43
C ALA A 370 6.34 14.62 4.75
N ILE A 371 6.93 13.98 3.74
CA ILE A 371 7.83 12.84 3.96
C ILE A 371 9.08 13.28 4.73
N LEU A 372 9.74 14.37 4.28
CA LEU A 372 10.97 14.87 4.88
C LEU A 372 10.78 15.43 6.30
N MET A 373 9.56 15.82 6.70
CA MET A 373 9.25 16.14 8.10
C MET A 373 9.49 14.96 9.06
N LYS A 374 9.37 13.72 8.57
CA LYS A 374 9.59 12.49 9.36
C LYS A 374 10.88 11.78 9.00
N LEU A 375 11.28 11.83 7.74
CA LEU A 375 12.49 11.19 7.20
C LEU A 375 13.44 12.23 6.63
N GLN A 376 14.02 13.06 7.50
CA GLN A 376 14.87 14.19 7.12
C GLN A 376 16.10 13.78 6.29
N ASP A 377 16.64 12.58 6.52
CA ASP A 377 17.83 12.03 5.85
C ASP A 377 17.51 11.19 4.60
N CYS A 378 16.27 11.21 4.09
CA CYS A 378 15.89 10.36 2.97
C CYS A 378 16.41 10.91 1.63
N ILE A 379 17.61 10.48 1.23
CA ILE A 379 18.27 10.85 -0.04
C ILE A 379 17.31 10.67 -1.24
N GLU A 380 16.59 9.55 -1.29
CA GLU A 380 15.68 9.23 -2.39
C GLU A 380 14.59 10.28 -2.59
N VAL A 381 13.99 10.73 -1.48
CA VAL A 381 12.93 11.75 -1.49
C VAL A 381 13.50 13.12 -1.85
N ILE A 382 14.69 13.47 -1.34
CA ILE A 382 15.34 14.76 -1.67
C ILE A 382 15.69 14.82 -3.16
N VAL A 383 16.28 13.75 -3.71
CA VAL A 383 16.60 13.64 -5.14
C VAL A 383 15.32 13.67 -5.98
N SER A 384 14.26 13.00 -5.53
CA SER A 384 12.95 13.06 -6.18
C SER A 384 12.38 14.47 -6.23
N TRP A 385 12.39 15.19 -5.10
CA TRP A 385 11.96 16.59 -5.02
C TRP A 385 12.76 17.44 -5.99
N ALA A 386 14.09 17.38 -5.95
CA ALA A 386 14.95 18.13 -6.86
C ALA A 386 14.61 17.83 -8.33
N ASN A 387 14.23 16.59 -8.66
CA ASN A 387 13.82 16.23 -10.02
C ASN A 387 12.46 16.81 -10.42
N VAL A 388 11.50 16.96 -9.49
CA VAL A 388 10.24 17.69 -9.73
C VAL A 388 10.55 19.16 -10.03
N GLU A 389 11.32 19.81 -9.17
CA GLU A 389 11.74 21.22 -9.35
C GLU A 389 12.50 21.42 -10.66
N ARG A 390 13.34 20.46 -11.05
CA ARG A 390 14.04 20.51 -12.34
C ARG A 390 13.07 20.54 -13.52
N ARG A 391 12.03 19.69 -13.49
CA ARG A 391 11.03 19.61 -14.58
C ARG A 391 10.15 20.84 -14.66
N GLN A 392 9.80 21.41 -13.51
CA GLN A 392 8.80 22.48 -13.40
C GLN A 392 9.42 23.88 -13.43
N ASN A 393 10.56 24.07 -12.76
CA ASN A 393 11.19 25.37 -12.50
C ASN A 393 12.64 25.46 -12.99
N GLY A 394 13.20 24.38 -13.53
CA GLY A 394 14.53 24.33 -14.15
C GLY A 394 15.66 23.95 -13.19
N VAL A 395 16.88 23.89 -13.75
CA VAL A 395 18.06 23.32 -13.07
C VAL A 395 18.45 24.09 -11.81
N ASP A 396 18.31 25.42 -11.81
CA ASP A 396 18.68 26.24 -10.65
C ASP A 396 17.76 26.00 -9.43
N ALA A 397 16.46 25.79 -9.66
CA ALA A 397 15.52 25.43 -8.60
C ALA A 397 15.88 24.07 -7.97
N ALA A 398 16.21 23.07 -8.80
CA ALA A 398 16.67 21.77 -8.34
C ALA A 398 18.00 21.84 -7.56
N ILE A 399 18.93 22.70 -7.98
CA ILE A 399 20.17 22.96 -7.23
C ILE A 399 19.85 23.57 -5.86
N GLN A 400 18.86 24.46 -5.79
CA GLN A 400 18.49 25.09 -4.53
C GLN A 400 17.97 24.06 -3.52
N VAL A 401 17.16 23.08 -3.95
CA VAL A 401 16.72 21.96 -3.09
C VAL A 401 17.91 21.24 -2.47
N TYR A 402 18.93 20.89 -3.26
CA TYR A 402 20.12 20.24 -2.70
C TYR A 402 20.86 21.12 -1.70
N LYS A 403 21.05 22.41 -2.01
CA LYS A 403 21.74 23.35 -1.11
C LYS A 403 21.00 23.50 0.22
N ASP A 404 19.68 23.68 0.18
CA ASP A 404 18.86 23.85 1.38
C ASP A 404 18.98 22.63 2.31
N GLN A 405 18.97 21.41 1.74
CA GLN A 405 19.13 20.17 2.50
C GLN A 405 20.58 19.95 2.98
N ILE A 406 21.58 20.36 2.20
CA ILE A 406 23.00 20.32 2.62
C ILE A 406 23.25 21.29 3.79
N ASP A 407 22.63 22.46 3.77
CA ASP A 407 22.78 23.48 4.81
C ASP A 407 21.93 23.16 6.06
N ALA A 408 20.93 22.30 5.95
CA ALA A 408 20.08 21.89 7.07
C ALA A 408 20.89 21.20 8.19
N PRO A 409 20.75 21.61 9.45
CA PRO A 409 21.49 21.02 10.58
C PRO A 409 20.97 19.64 10.97
N THR A 410 19.74 19.32 10.55
CA THR A 410 19.07 18.04 10.81
C THR A 410 19.54 16.92 9.90
N VAL A 411 20.12 17.26 8.74
CA VAL A 411 20.58 16.27 7.76
C VAL A 411 21.95 15.75 8.14
N ASP A 412 22.16 14.44 8.13
CA ASP A 412 23.42 13.81 8.53
C ASP A 412 24.53 13.97 7.49
N LEU A 413 25.79 13.87 7.93
CA LEU A 413 26.97 14.11 7.09
C LEU A 413 27.03 13.21 5.84
N TYR A 414 26.62 11.95 5.94
CA TYR A 414 26.69 11.00 4.83
C TYR A 414 25.60 11.25 3.80
N THR A 415 24.42 11.68 4.26
CA THR A 415 23.36 12.21 3.39
C THR A 415 23.85 13.45 2.65
N LYS A 416 24.46 14.43 3.36
CA LYS A 416 25.04 15.62 2.70
C LYS A 416 26.07 15.26 1.63
N ALA A 417 26.94 14.29 1.90
CA ALA A 417 27.90 13.80 0.93
C ALA A 417 27.24 13.27 -0.35
N ALA A 418 26.15 12.50 -0.21
CA ALA A 418 25.39 12.00 -1.35
C ALA A 418 24.70 13.15 -2.12
N LEU A 419 24.10 14.10 -1.42
CA LEU A 419 23.45 15.26 -2.05
C LEU A 419 24.43 16.16 -2.80
N VAL A 420 25.66 16.36 -2.28
CA VAL A 420 26.72 17.11 -2.99
C VAL A 420 27.13 16.39 -4.26
N ALA A 421 27.23 15.07 -4.23
CA ALA A 421 27.55 14.28 -5.41
C ALA A 421 26.45 14.36 -6.48
N GLU A 422 25.17 14.22 -6.09
CA GLU A 422 24.03 14.38 -6.99
C GLU A 422 23.90 15.82 -7.51
N TRP A 423 24.22 16.82 -6.69
CA TRP A 423 24.32 18.22 -7.13
C TRP A 423 25.39 18.41 -8.20
N ALA A 424 26.60 17.85 -8.02
CA ALA A 424 27.67 17.93 -9.03
C ALA A 424 27.24 17.28 -10.35
N LEU A 425 26.57 16.12 -10.30
CA LEU A 425 26.04 15.46 -11.49
C LEU A 425 24.92 16.26 -12.16
N LEU A 426 24.07 16.93 -11.38
CA LEU A 426 23.05 17.83 -11.91
C LEU A 426 23.66 19.04 -12.61
N VAL A 427 24.74 19.63 -12.08
CA VAL A 427 25.46 20.73 -12.75
C VAL A 427 26.08 20.23 -14.07
N TRP A 428 26.71 19.06 -14.04
CA TRP A 428 27.29 18.46 -15.25
C TRP A 428 26.25 18.18 -16.34
N ARG A 429 25.18 17.45 -16.00
CA ARG A 429 24.16 17.00 -16.98
C ARG A 429 23.13 18.07 -17.30
N GLY A 430 22.79 18.91 -16.34
CA GLY A 430 21.76 19.93 -16.45
C GLY A 430 22.27 21.25 -17.03
N LYS A 431 23.45 21.72 -16.61
CA LYS A 431 24.07 22.94 -17.15
C LYS A 431 25.10 22.68 -18.26
N GLY A 432 25.55 21.44 -18.42
CA GLY A 432 26.61 21.08 -19.38
C GLY A 432 28.02 21.50 -18.93
N SER A 433 28.19 21.93 -17.67
CA SER A 433 29.48 22.44 -17.17
C SER A 433 30.25 21.37 -16.40
N ALA A 434 31.18 20.72 -17.09
CA ALA A 434 32.09 19.75 -16.46
C ALA A 434 33.08 20.42 -15.49
N GLU A 435 33.51 21.64 -15.79
CA GLU A 435 34.44 22.38 -14.93
C GLU A 435 33.80 22.71 -13.57
N ASP A 436 32.57 23.21 -13.57
CA ASP A 436 31.86 23.55 -12.33
C ASP A 436 31.53 22.29 -11.52
N ALA A 437 31.10 21.21 -12.17
CA ALA A 437 30.83 19.94 -11.51
C ALA A 437 32.09 19.37 -10.82
N ARG A 438 33.24 19.41 -11.51
CA ARG A 438 34.52 18.99 -10.94
C ARG A 438 34.95 19.88 -9.77
N ALA A 439 34.75 21.19 -9.90
CA ALA A 439 35.04 22.13 -8.82
C ALA A 439 34.21 21.84 -7.57
N ILE A 440 32.96 21.36 -7.71
CA ILE A 440 32.14 20.92 -6.57
C ILE A 440 32.78 19.73 -5.88
N PHE A 441 33.19 18.68 -6.59
CA PHE A 441 33.87 17.52 -5.98
C PHE A 441 35.16 17.93 -5.26
N ILE A 442 36.05 18.68 -5.94
CA ILE A 442 37.34 19.10 -5.39
C ILE A 442 37.17 19.96 -4.13
N LYS A 443 36.23 20.91 -4.13
CA LYS A 443 35.99 21.76 -2.97
C LYS A 443 35.49 20.97 -1.77
N ASN A 444 34.69 19.92 -2.02
CA ASN A 444 33.95 19.24 -0.98
C ASN A 444 34.60 17.94 -0.47
N VAL A 445 35.62 17.41 -1.14
CA VAL A 445 36.29 16.15 -0.76
C VAL A 445 36.79 16.15 0.68
N GLN A 446 37.28 17.29 1.18
CA GLN A 446 37.83 17.38 2.54
C GLN A 446 36.79 17.11 3.65
N TRP A 447 35.50 17.30 3.37
CA TRP A 447 34.41 17.04 4.33
C TRP A 447 33.73 15.69 4.11
N TYR A 448 33.75 15.18 2.88
CA TYR A 448 32.95 14.03 2.46
C TYR A 448 33.76 12.83 1.94
N ALA A 449 35.08 12.82 2.13
CA ALA A 449 35.96 11.72 1.74
C ALA A 449 35.60 10.37 2.39
N ASP A 450 34.79 10.37 3.44
CA ASP A 450 34.32 9.16 4.11
C ASP A 450 32.96 8.65 3.58
N SER A 451 32.51 9.11 2.42
CA SER A 451 31.30 8.60 1.77
C SER A 451 31.65 7.77 0.54
N ARG A 452 31.31 6.48 0.57
CA ARG A 452 31.44 5.59 -0.58
C ARG A 452 30.65 6.11 -1.79
N HIS A 453 29.45 6.62 -1.55
CA HIS A 453 28.59 7.16 -2.59
C HIS A 453 29.24 8.36 -3.30
N PHE A 454 29.85 9.27 -2.55
CA PHE A 454 30.57 10.43 -3.10
C PHE A 454 31.66 10.01 -4.09
N TRP A 455 32.49 9.02 -3.74
CA TRP A 455 33.53 8.51 -4.63
C TRP A 455 32.99 7.79 -5.85
N ASN A 456 31.98 6.93 -5.67
CA ASN A 456 31.31 6.25 -6.79
C ASN A 456 30.84 7.26 -7.84
N LYS A 457 30.19 8.35 -7.40
CA LYS A 457 29.68 9.40 -8.29
C LYS A 457 30.79 10.25 -8.92
N TRP A 458 31.89 10.49 -8.21
CA TRP A 458 33.03 11.19 -8.80
C TRP A 458 33.71 10.36 -9.89
N PHE A 459 33.91 9.06 -9.66
CA PHE A 459 34.39 8.17 -10.72
C PHE A 459 33.40 8.08 -11.89
N GLU A 460 32.09 7.94 -11.63
CA GLU A 460 31.03 7.96 -12.66
C GLU A 460 31.13 9.24 -13.52
N PHE A 461 31.33 10.39 -12.87
CA PHE A 461 31.45 11.69 -13.54
C PHE A 461 32.67 11.76 -14.47
N GLU A 462 33.87 11.39 -14.00
CA GLU A 462 35.10 11.48 -14.80
C GLU A 462 35.15 10.45 -15.93
N LEU A 463 34.61 9.25 -15.70
CA LEU A 463 34.46 8.21 -16.73
C LEU A 463 33.48 8.63 -17.83
N GLY A 464 32.43 9.35 -17.46
CA GLY A 464 31.41 9.80 -18.41
C GLY A 464 31.79 11.01 -19.26
N GLN A 465 32.98 11.60 -19.06
CA GLN A 465 33.45 12.72 -19.88
C GLN A 465 33.71 12.28 -21.33
N GLN A 466 33.38 13.13 -22.31
CA GLN A 466 33.64 12.83 -23.71
C GLN A 466 35.15 12.73 -23.99
N VAL A 467 35.56 11.60 -24.55
CA VAL A 467 36.94 11.32 -24.93
C VAL A 467 37.06 11.47 -26.44
N ASP A 468 37.42 12.65 -26.89
CA ASP A 468 38.00 12.77 -28.23
C ASP A 468 39.47 12.33 -28.14
N GLY A 469 40.06 11.84 -29.23
CA GLY A 469 41.45 11.35 -29.23
C GLY A 469 42.51 12.37 -28.75
N LYS A 470 42.14 13.63 -28.52
CA LYS A 470 42.97 14.69 -27.93
C LYS A 470 42.79 14.87 -26.42
N SER A 471 41.63 14.55 -25.84
CA SER A 471 41.31 14.72 -24.40
C SER A 471 41.56 13.47 -23.56
N ALA A 472 41.96 12.36 -24.20
CA ALA A 472 42.31 11.10 -23.52
C ALA A 472 43.44 11.24 -22.48
N PRO A 473 44.54 12.00 -22.74
CA PRO A 473 45.58 12.23 -21.71
C PRO A 473 45.02 12.94 -20.48
N ASP A 474 44.20 13.98 -20.70
CA ASP A 474 43.61 14.77 -19.62
C ASP A 474 42.65 13.93 -18.76
N GLN A 475 41.92 12.99 -19.37
CA GLN A 475 41.05 12.08 -18.62
C GLN A 475 41.85 11.11 -17.76
N ALA A 476 42.97 10.59 -18.27
CA ALA A 476 43.84 9.69 -17.51
C ALA A 476 44.40 10.39 -16.26
N GLU A 477 44.86 11.64 -16.40
CA GLU A 477 45.33 12.45 -15.27
C GLU A 477 44.20 12.71 -14.25
N ARG A 478 42.98 13.00 -14.71
CA ARG A 478 41.84 13.20 -13.81
C ARG A 478 41.46 11.92 -13.06
N MET A 479 41.40 10.78 -13.75
CA MET A 479 41.09 9.48 -13.14
C MET A 479 42.15 9.09 -12.10
N GLN A 480 43.43 9.31 -12.42
CA GLN A 480 44.53 9.12 -11.48
C GLN A 480 44.37 10.03 -10.26
N HIS A 481 44.04 11.30 -10.46
CA HIS A 481 43.80 12.24 -9.36
C HIS A 481 42.66 11.79 -8.43
N VAL A 482 41.52 11.32 -8.97
CA VAL A 482 40.42 10.80 -8.12
C VAL A 482 40.89 9.59 -7.30
N PHE A 483 41.66 8.68 -7.89
CA PHE A 483 42.22 7.52 -7.19
C PHE A 483 43.21 7.91 -6.08
N GLU A 484 44.11 8.84 -6.34
CA GLU A 484 45.09 9.32 -5.36
C GLU A 484 44.41 10.02 -4.17
N GLU A 485 43.38 10.83 -4.46
CA GLU A 485 42.55 11.51 -3.47
C GLU A 485 41.75 10.52 -2.61
N LEU A 486 41.13 9.49 -3.22
CA LEU A 486 40.46 8.41 -2.51
C LEU A 486 41.42 7.72 -1.53
N ARG A 487 42.61 7.36 -2.00
CA ARG A 487 43.61 6.67 -1.20
C ARG A 487 44.10 7.52 -0.04
N GLY A 488 44.36 8.81 -0.30
CA GLY A 488 44.97 9.73 0.66
C GLY A 488 44.00 10.30 1.71
N LYS A 489 42.75 10.60 1.33
CA LYS A 489 41.81 11.34 2.19
C LYS A 489 40.72 10.48 2.81
N SER A 490 40.37 9.35 2.22
CA SER A 490 39.27 8.52 2.70
C SER A 490 39.67 7.64 3.88
N ARG A 491 38.78 7.48 4.86
CA ARG A 491 38.89 6.52 5.97
C ARG A 491 37.98 5.29 5.81
N LEU A 492 37.45 5.06 4.60
CA LEU A 492 36.70 3.86 4.26
C LEU A 492 37.52 2.58 4.50
N SER A 493 36.83 1.46 4.73
CA SER A 493 37.46 0.15 4.89
C SER A 493 38.34 -0.23 3.70
N ALA A 494 39.32 -1.11 3.95
CA ALA A 494 40.18 -1.64 2.89
C ALA A 494 39.36 -2.31 1.77
N ALA A 495 38.30 -3.05 2.13
CA ALA A 495 37.39 -3.69 1.17
C ALA A 495 36.67 -2.65 0.29
N SER A 496 36.07 -1.61 0.89
CA SER A 496 35.40 -0.55 0.13
C SER A 496 36.38 0.22 -0.77
N LYS A 497 37.60 0.51 -0.30
CA LYS A 497 38.65 1.13 -1.11
C LYS A 497 39.11 0.24 -2.26
N GLN A 498 39.22 -1.07 -2.04
CA GLN A 498 39.56 -2.05 -3.08
C GLN A 498 38.48 -2.08 -4.18
N GLU A 499 37.20 -2.15 -3.81
CA GLU A 499 36.10 -2.12 -4.77
C GLU A 499 36.08 -0.82 -5.59
N LEU A 500 36.30 0.34 -4.95
CA LEU A 500 36.42 1.62 -5.65
C LEU A 500 37.66 1.68 -6.55
N ALA A 501 38.80 1.11 -6.12
CA ALA A 501 40.01 1.04 -6.91
C ALA A 501 39.85 0.16 -8.16
N GLN A 502 39.00 -0.87 -8.12
CA GLN A 502 38.70 -1.69 -9.30
C GLN A 502 38.11 -0.84 -10.44
N VAL A 503 37.36 0.22 -10.14
CA VAL A 503 36.84 1.15 -11.16
C VAL A 503 37.99 1.80 -11.93
N TYR A 504 39.01 2.29 -11.23
CA TYR A 504 40.20 2.87 -11.84
C TYR A 504 41.06 1.82 -12.58
N MET A 505 41.23 0.64 -11.99
CA MET A 505 41.96 -0.46 -12.64
C MET A 505 41.30 -0.91 -13.94
N ASN A 506 39.96 -1.02 -13.95
CA ASN A 506 39.19 -1.34 -15.16
C ASN A 506 39.36 -0.26 -16.23
N TYR A 507 39.36 1.02 -15.83
CA TYR A 507 39.68 2.13 -16.74
C TYR A 507 41.07 1.99 -17.38
N LEU A 508 42.11 1.71 -16.58
CA LEU A 508 43.47 1.51 -17.09
C LEU A 508 43.54 0.38 -18.13
N VAL A 509 42.80 -0.71 -17.93
CA VAL A 509 42.72 -1.84 -18.87
C VAL A 509 41.98 -1.49 -20.16
N GLN A 510 40.84 -0.80 -20.04
CA GLN A 510 39.93 -0.60 -21.17
C GLN A 510 40.27 0.63 -22.02
N GLN A 511 40.76 1.70 -21.38
CA GLN A 511 40.92 3.03 -21.99
C GLN A 511 42.29 3.67 -21.73
N GLY A 512 43.16 3.02 -20.96
CA GLY A 512 44.47 3.54 -20.62
C GLY A 512 45.44 3.65 -21.80
N GLY A 513 46.39 4.59 -21.70
CA GLY A 513 47.46 4.77 -22.68
C GLY A 513 48.55 3.68 -22.62
N LYS A 514 49.66 3.88 -23.37
CA LYS A 514 50.76 2.89 -23.48
C LYS A 514 51.35 2.44 -22.15
N GLU A 515 51.39 3.32 -21.15
CA GLU A 515 51.98 3.05 -19.83
C GLU A 515 50.94 2.58 -18.78
N ALA A 516 49.65 2.48 -19.15
CA ALA A 516 48.58 2.19 -18.20
C ALA A 516 48.73 0.83 -17.50
N MET A 517 49.32 -0.17 -18.18
CA MET A 517 49.55 -1.48 -17.56
C MET A 517 50.64 -1.46 -16.49
N LYS A 518 51.57 -0.50 -16.53
CA LYS A 518 52.54 -0.30 -15.43
C LYS A 518 51.84 0.28 -14.21
N GLN A 519 51.03 1.32 -14.42
CA GLN A 519 50.20 1.93 -13.37
C GLN A 519 49.22 0.90 -12.79
N PHE A 520 48.64 0.02 -13.61
CA PHE A 520 47.76 -1.05 -13.15
C PHE A 520 48.47 -1.96 -12.15
N LEU A 521 49.67 -2.44 -12.47
CA LEU A 521 50.44 -3.31 -11.57
C LEU A 521 50.91 -2.59 -10.30
N GLU A 522 51.11 -1.27 -10.36
CA GLU A 522 51.37 -0.45 -9.17
C GLU A 522 50.15 -0.40 -8.26
N VAL A 523 48.97 -0.07 -8.81
CA VAL A 523 47.70 -0.03 -8.06
C VAL A 523 47.34 -1.41 -7.51
N ASP A 524 47.51 -2.47 -8.31
CA ASP A 524 47.26 -3.86 -7.89
C ASP A 524 48.10 -4.23 -6.66
N ARG A 525 49.41 -3.96 -6.72
CA ARG A 525 50.32 -4.19 -5.60
C ARG A 525 49.95 -3.35 -4.38
N GLU A 526 49.58 -2.08 -4.58
CA GLU A 526 49.27 -1.17 -3.48
C GLU A 526 47.95 -1.51 -2.76
N MET A 527 46.93 -1.91 -3.51
CA MET A 527 45.56 -2.12 -3.02
C MET A 527 45.25 -3.57 -2.68
N PHE A 528 45.78 -4.52 -3.45
CA PHE A 528 45.48 -5.97 -3.34
C PHE A 528 46.69 -6.79 -2.90
N GLY A 529 47.88 -6.18 -2.84
CA GLY A 529 49.09 -6.85 -2.35
C GLY A 529 49.06 -7.13 -0.84
N PRO A 530 49.88 -8.09 -0.37
CA PRO A 530 50.01 -8.35 1.06
C PRO A 530 50.58 -7.12 1.79
N ALA A 531 50.34 -7.01 3.10
CA ALA A 531 50.75 -5.86 3.92
C ALA A 531 52.26 -5.52 3.88
N SER A 532 53.11 -6.45 3.46
CA SER A 532 54.56 -6.25 3.26
C SER A 532 54.91 -5.42 2.02
N VAL A 533 54.02 -5.33 1.03
CA VAL A 533 54.20 -4.63 -0.25
C VAL A 533 53.10 -3.63 -0.57
N GLY A 534 51.97 -3.69 0.15
CA GLY A 534 50.94 -2.66 0.15
C GLY A 534 51.54 -1.32 0.56
N GLY A 535 51.14 -0.23 -0.09
CA GLY A 535 51.73 1.08 0.13
C GLY A 535 51.77 1.42 1.62
N LYS A 536 52.97 1.59 2.18
CA LYS A 536 53.10 2.19 3.52
C LYS A 536 52.34 3.50 3.46
N ALA A 537 51.31 3.67 4.29
CA ALA A 537 50.67 4.97 4.48
C ALA A 537 51.80 5.97 4.70
N SER A 538 52.02 6.86 3.72
CA SER A 538 53.03 7.89 3.87
C SER A 538 52.60 8.69 5.08
N SER A 539 53.40 8.64 6.14
CA SER A 539 53.38 9.62 7.20
C SER A 539 53.78 10.97 6.60
N ALA A 540 52.86 11.57 5.85
CA ALA A 540 52.91 12.98 5.56
C ALA A 540 52.89 13.67 6.93
N LYS A 541 54.01 14.32 7.26
CA LYS A 541 54.06 15.34 8.30
C LYS A 541 53.11 16.46 7.88
N GLU A 542 51.81 16.28 8.09
CA GLU A 542 50.87 17.38 8.14
C GLU A 542 50.88 17.96 9.55
N ASN A 543 50.81 19.28 9.59
CA ASN A 543 50.86 20.08 10.80
C ASN A 543 49.81 19.63 11.82
N GLY A 544 50.25 19.01 12.92
CA GLY A 544 49.63 19.17 14.24
C GLY A 544 48.23 18.60 14.48
N GLY A 545 47.73 17.66 13.66
CA GLY A 545 46.51 16.89 13.96
C GLY A 545 46.83 15.45 14.36
N PRO A 546 46.09 14.82 15.31
CA PRO A 546 46.25 13.39 15.58
C PRO A 546 45.94 12.56 14.30
N PRO A 547 46.58 11.39 14.11
CA PRO A 547 46.25 10.51 13.00
C PRO A 547 44.75 10.21 13.05
N ALA A 548 44.04 10.47 11.96
CA ALA A 548 42.59 10.28 11.93
C ALA A 548 42.28 8.80 12.19
N GLY A 549 41.73 8.50 13.36
CA GLY A 549 41.38 7.15 13.77
C GLY A 549 40.34 6.52 12.85
N GLU A 550 40.25 5.18 12.91
CA GLU A 550 39.20 4.43 12.21
C GLU A 550 37.82 4.96 12.58
N LEU A 551 36.90 4.97 11.60
CA LEU A 551 35.51 5.31 11.84
C LEU A 551 34.91 4.32 12.85
N ASP A 552 34.11 4.83 13.79
CA ASP A 552 33.28 3.99 14.65
C ASP A 552 32.31 3.15 13.80
N GLU A 553 31.78 2.08 14.39
CA GLU A 553 30.99 1.10 13.65
C GLU A 553 29.72 1.69 13.01
N ALA A 554 29.05 2.62 13.68
CA ALA A 554 27.84 3.25 13.15
C ALA A 554 28.15 4.17 11.98
N SER A 555 29.21 4.99 12.11
CA SER A 555 29.74 5.85 11.06
C SER A 555 30.23 5.04 9.85
N ARG A 556 30.94 3.93 10.08
CA ARG A 556 31.40 3.02 9.02
C ARG A 556 30.24 2.42 8.24
N ARG A 557 29.20 1.97 8.93
CA ARG A 557 28.00 1.42 8.28
C ARG A 557 27.36 2.47 7.35
N LYS A 558 27.16 3.70 7.81
CA LYS A 558 26.60 4.79 6.99
C LYS A 558 27.51 5.18 5.82
N ALA A 559 28.81 5.31 6.09
CA ALA A 559 29.85 5.61 5.11
C ALA A 559 29.86 4.64 3.92
N GLU A 560 29.68 3.35 4.20
CA GLU A 560 29.82 2.26 3.24
C GLU A 560 28.49 1.74 2.68
N THR A 561 27.36 2.25 3.17
CA THR A 561 26.02 1.88 2.68
C THR A 561 25.90 2.21 1.20
N GLN A 562 25.48 1.21 0.41
CA GLN A 562 25.11 1.43 -0.99
C GLN A 562 23.67 1.93 -1.06
N TRP A 563 23.50 3.09 -1.67
CA TRP A 563 22.19 3.62 -1.97
C TRP A 563 21.71 3.07 -3.32
N LEU A 564 20.53 2.44 -3.31
CA LEU A 564 19.81 2.00 -4.49
C LEU A 564 18.67 2.98 -4.76
N LYS A 565 18.37 3.23 -6.03
CA LYS A 565 17.15 3.96 -6.40
C LYS A 565 15.92 3.09 -6.13
N PHE A 566 14.75 3.71 -6.01
CA PHE A 566 13.46 3.03 -5.84
C PHE A 566 13.32 1.76 -6.69
N TYR A 567 13.43 1.91 -8.02
CA TYR A 567 13.24 0.82 -8.98
C TYR A 567 14.39 -0.19 -9.03
N GLU A 568 15.53 0.12 -8.41
CA GLU A 568 16.64 -0.82 -8.22
C GLU A 568 16.47 -1.63 -6.92
N ALA A 569 15.71 -1.12 -5.96
CA ALA A 569 15.43 -1.78 -4.69
C ALA A 569 14.14 -2.63 -4.72
N HIS A 570 13.17 -2.30 -5.58
CA HIS A 570 11.88 -2.99 -5.66
C HIS A 570 11.87 -3.94 -6.85
N PHE A 571 12.38 -5.15 -6.65
CA PHE A 571 12.35 -6.23 -7.63
C PHE A 571 10.97 -6.88 -7.73
N GLU A 572 10.68 -7.53 -8.85
CA GLU A 572 9.50 -8.39 -8.94
C GLU A 572 9.59 -9.50 -7.88
N PRO A 573 8.49 -9.78 -7.18
CA PRO A 573 8.51 -10.81 -6.14
C PRO A 573 8.90 -12.17 -6.71
N VAL A 574 9.74 -12.91 -5.98
CA VAL A 574 10.17 -14.25 -6.38
C VAL A 574 8.97 -15.20 -6.33
N ALA A 575 8.57 -15.74 -7.49
CA ALA A 575 7.37 -16.57 -7.64
C ALA A 575 7.39 -17.85 -6.79
N ASP A 576 8.59 -18.41 -6.55
CA ASP A 576 8.81 -19.67 -5.84
C ASP A 576 9.30 -19.49 -4.39
N ALA A 577 9.15 -18.30 -3.82
CA ALA A 577 9.52 -18.05 -2.43
C ALA A 577 8.67 -18.90 -1.46
N GLN A 578 9.31 -19.46 -0.44
CA GLN A 578 8.67 -20.29 0.58
C GLN A 578 8.71 -19.60 1.94
N GLY A 579 7.74 -19.89 2.80
CA GLY A 579 7.66 -19.33 4.15
C GLY A 579 6.80 -18.07 4.23
N THR A 580 6.97 -17.32 5.32
CA THR A 580 6.27 -16.04 5.54
C THR A 580 6.92 -14.94 4.69
N ALA A 581 6.06 -14.10 4.12
CA ALA A 581 6.46 -12.94 3.37
C ALA A 581 6.54 -11.74 4.32
N ASP A 582 7.76 -11.22 4.51
CA ASP A 582 7.99 -9.96 5.23
C ASP A 582 7.15 -8.84 4.60
N PHE A 583 6.72 -7.89 5.43
CA PHE A 583 5.99 -6.74 4.93
C PHE A 583 6.85 -5.80 4.09
N ASN A 584 8.19 -5.84 4.21
CA ASN A 584 9.16 -4.93 3.59
C ASN A 584 9.73 -5.39 2.26
#